data_AF-A0A2I0TL09-F1
#
_entry.id   AF-A0A2I0TL09-F1
#
_cell.length_a   1.000
_cell.length_b   1.000
_cell.length_c   1.000
_cell.angle_alpha   90.00
_cell.angle_beta   90.00
_cell.angle_gamma   90.00
#
_symmetry.space_group_name_H-M   'P 1'
#
loop_
_entity.id
_entity.type
_entity.pdbx_description
1 polymer ?
#
loop_
_entity_poly.entity_id
_entity_poly.type
_entity_poly.pdbx_seq_one_letter_code
_entity_poly.pdbx_strand_id
1 'polypeptide(L)'
;MIPAHDSPLAALAFDASGTKLATASEKGTVIRVFSIPEGQKLFEFRRGVKRCVSICSLAFSMDGMFLSASSNTETVHIFKLETVKEK
;
A
#
# COMPACT_ATOMS: atom_id res chain seq x y z
N MET A 1 -2.27 -16.67 5.94
CA MET A 1 -1.52 -16.39 4.69
C MET A 1 -2.30 -15.36 3.89
N ILE A 2 -1.66 -14.28 3.39
CA ILE A 2 -2.34 -13.21 2.64
C ILE A 2 -1.91 -13.29 1.16
N PRO A 3 -2.80 -13.62 0.22
CA PRO A 3 -2.52 -13.55 -1.21
C PRO A 3 -2.51 -12.09 -1.68
N ALA A 4 -1.41 -11.38 -1.39
CA ALA A 4 -1.36 -9.93 -1.57
C ALA A 4 -1.30 -9.48 -3.03
N HIS A 5 -0.53 -10.18 -3.89
CA HIS A 5 -0.33 -9.87 -5.31
C HIS A 5 -0.01 -11.13 -6.11
N ASP A 6 -0.31 -11.14 -7.42
CA ASP A 6 0.00 -12.24 -8.34
C ASP A 6 1.44 -12.19 -8.90
N SER A 7 2.21 -11.19 -8.49
CA SER A 7 3.61 -10.99 -8.85
C SER A 7 4.44 -10.76 -7.60
N PRO A 8 5.77 -10.98 -7.65
CA PRO A 8 6.64 -10.84 -6.48
C PRO A 8 6.44 -9.51 -5.76
N LEU A 9 6.57 -9.55 -4.44
CA LEU A 9 6.51 -8.36 -3.60
C LEU A 9 7.77 -7.52 -3.81
N ALA A 10 7.59 -6.23 -4.03
CA ALA A 10 8.69 -5.26 -4.11
C ALA A 10 8.89 -4.52 -2.79
N ALA A 11 7.80 -4.22 -2.08
CA ALA A 11 7.85 -3.49 -0.82
C ALA A 11 6.71 -3.88 0.12
N LEU A 12 6.98 -3.80 1.42
CA LEU A 12 6.00 -3.96 2.48
C LEU A 12 6.33 -3.00 3.64
N ALA A 13 5.31 -2.59 4.37
CA ALA A 13 5.46 -1.76 5.57
C ALA A 13 4.32 -2.01 6.55
N PHE A 14 4.63 -2.12 7.84
CA PHE A 14 3.63 -2.06 8.90
C PHE A 14 3.35 -0.62 9.27
N ASP A 15 2.13 -0.34 9.75
CA ASP A 15 1.86 0.90 10.45
C ASP A 15 2.47 0.88 11.86
N ALA A 16 2.56 2.05 12.51
CA ALA A 16 3.18 2.17 13.83
C ALA A 16 2.48 1.32 14.91
N SER A 17 1.19 1.04 14.74
CA SER A 17 0.41 0.20 15.67
C SER A 17 0.51 -1.30 15.39
N GLY A 18 1.08 -1.70 14.24
CA GLY A 18 1.14 -3.09 13.79
C GLY A 18 -0.22 -3.69 13.38
N THR A 19 -1.27 -2.88 13.26
CA THR A 19 -2.64 -3.31 12.91
C THR A 19 -2.87 -3.34 11.40
N LYS A 20 -1.99 -2.70 10.62
CA LYS A 20 -2.09 -2.64 9.16
C LYS A 20 -0.78 -3.00 8.48
N LEU A 21 -0.89 -3.66 7.33
CA LEU A 21 0.23 -4.01 6.46
C LEU A 21 -0.02 -3.47 5.06
N ALA A 22 0.80 -2.53 4.59
CA ALA A 22 0.84 -2.09 3.20
C ALA A 22 1.76 -3.00 2.38
N THR A 23 1.36 -3.31 1.16
CA THR A 23 2.16 -4.11 0.22
C THR A 23 2.07 -3.56 -1.20
N ALA A 24 3.16 -3.68 -1.93
CA ALA A 24 3.22 -3.43 -3.36
C ALA A 24 4.05 -4.51 -4.06
N SER A 25 3.65 -4.85 -5.27
CA SER A 25 4.39 -5.80 -6.11
C SER A 25 5.36 -5.11 -7.07
N GLU A 26 6.21 -5.88 -7.72
CA GLU A 26 7.12 -5.42 -8.77
C GLU A 26 6.40 -4.80 -9.97
N LYS A 27 5.11 -5.09 -10.17
CA LYS A 27 4.31 -4.38 -11.18
C LYS A 27 4.10 -2.90 -10.82
N GLY A 28 4.10 -2.55 -9.53
CA GLY A 28 4.07 -1.17 -9.04
C GLY A 28 2.82 -0.34 -9.38
N THR A 29 1.76 -0.98 -9.88
CA THR A 29 0.53 -0.29 -10.30
C THR A 29 -0.49 -0.13 -9.18
N VAL A 30 -0.57 -1.12 -8.29
CA VAL A 30 -1.54 -1.21 -7.21
C VAL A 30 -0.82 -1.37 -5.88
N ILE A 31 -1.31 -0.65 -4.87
CA ILE A 31 -0.85 -0.74 -3.49
C ILE A 31 -2.04 -1.20 -2.66
N ARG A 32 -1.84 -2.22 -1.84
CA ARG A 32 -2.89 -2.81 -1.01
C ARG A 32 -2.55 -2.68 0.46
N VAL A 33 -3.56 -2.46 1.28
CA VAL A 33 -3.43 -2.41 2.74
C VAL A 33 -4.33 -3.48 3.35
N PHE A 34 -3.78 -4.26 4.28
CA PHE A 34 -4.45 -5.38 4.93
C PHE A 34 -4.55 -5.15 6.44
N SER A 35 -5.61 -5.66 7.07
CA SER A 35 -5.71 -5.77 8.53
C SER A 35 -4.82 -6.89 9.05
N ILE A 36 -4.33 -6.72 10.27
CA ILE A 36 -3.55 -7.71 10.99
C ILE A 36 -4.20 -7.89 12.37
N PRO A 37 -4.46 -9.12 12.82
CA PRO A 37 -4.01 -10.40 12.26
C PRO A 37 -4.92 -11.03 11.19
N GLU A 38 -6.12 -10.50 10.92
CA GLU A 38 -7.13 -11.20 10.13
C GLU A 38 -6.77 -11.33 8.64
N GLY A 39 -5.86 -10.48 8.15
CA GLY A 39 -5.41 -10.49 6.75
C GLY A 39 -6.46 -9.97 5.77
N GLN A 40 -7.46 -9.22 6.24
CA GLN A 40 -8.52 -8.69 5.39
C GLN A 40 -8.00 -7.50 4.59
N LYS A 41 -8.28 -7.44 3.29
CA LYS A 41 -7.91 -6.29 2.47
C LYS A 41 -8.80 -5.10 2.84
N LEU A 42 -8.20 -4.08 3.46
CA LEU A 42 -8.87 -2.86 3.87
C LEU A 42 -8.92 -1.83 2.73
N PHE A 43 -7.81 -1.68 2.02
CA PHE A 43 -7.68 -0.65 0.97
C PHE A 43 -6.96 -1.19 -0.26
N GLU A 44 -7.33 -0.64 -1.41
CA GLU A 44 -6.65 -0.85 -2.68
C GLU A 44 -6.54 0.50 -3.41
N PHE A 45 -5.31 0.93 -3.65
CA PHE A 45 -5.01 2.19 -4.31
C PHE A 45 -4.33 1.96 -5.65
N ARG A 46 -4.74 2.73 -6.66
CA ARG A 46 -4.01 2.80 -7.93
C ARG A 46 -3.00 3.93 -7.86
N ARG A 47 -1.72 3.60 -7.96
CA ARG A 47 -0.63 4.58 -8.04
C ARG A 47 -0.64 5.30 -9.38
N GLY A 48 -0.93 4.58 -10.48
CA GLY A 48 -1.04 5.19 -11.81
C GLY A 48 -0.96 4.16 -12.93
N VAL A 49 -1.00 4.65 -14.18
CA VAL A 49 -1.01 3.80 -15.41
C VAL A 49 0.36 3.58 -16.06
N LYS A 50 1.41 4.26 -15.58
CA LYS A 50 2.76 4.14 -16.15
C LYS A 50 3.29 2.71 -15.96
N ARG A 51 3.83 2.14 -17.03
CA ARG A 51 4.49 0.82 -17.05
C ARG A 51 5.94 0.92 -16.55
N CYS A 52 6.52 -0.23 -16.19
CA CYS A 52 7.92 -0.37 -15.76
C CYS A 52 8.27 0.50 -14.53
N VAL A 53 7.44 0.39 -13.49
CA VAL A 53 7.58 1.15 -12.25
C VAL A 53 8.23 0.26 -11.20
N SER A 54 9.31 0.76 -10.60
CA SER A 54 9.93 0.12 -9.44
C SER A 54 9.53 0.88 -8.19
N ILE A 55 8.81 0.21 -7.29
CA ILE A 55 8.49 0.76 -5.97
C ILE A 55 9.76 0.71 -5.12
N CYS A 56 10.13 1.84 -4.54
CA CYS A 56 11.32 1.93 -3.68
C CYS A 56 10.95 1.80 -2.20
N SER A 57 9.82 2.36 -1.78
CA SER A 57 9.41 2.37 -0.37
C SER A 57 7.91 2.63 -0.22
N LEU A 58 7.38 2.12 0.89
CA LEU A 58 6.06 2.40 1.44
C LEU A 58 6.25 2.87 2.88
N ALA A 59 5.57 3.94 3.28
CA ALA A 59 5.61 4.40 4.68
C ALA A 59 4.26 4.97 5.11
N PHE A 60 3.75 4.47 6.23
CA PHE A 60 2.60 5.05 6.91
C PHE A 60 3.00 6.35 7.62
N SER A 61 2.08 7.29 7.70
CA SER A 61 2.17 8.39 8.64
C SER A 61 2.07 7.87 10.08
N MET A 62 2.61 8.64 11.02
CA MET A 62 2.65 8.24 12.44
C MET A 62 1.26 8.10 13.06
N ASP A 63 0.27 8.84 12.56
CA ASP A 63 -1.14 8.74 12.93
C ASP A 63 -1.90 7.61 12.21
N GLY A 64 -1.25 6.91 11.27
CA GLY A 64 -1.85 5.83 10.49
C GLY A 64 -2.94 6.25 9.50
N MET A 65 -3.10 7.57 9.23
CA MET A 65 -4.13 8.12 8.35
C MET A 65 -3.69 8.21 6.88
N PHE A 66 -2.39 8.21 6.63
CA PHE A 66 -1.82 8.33 5.29
C PHE A 66 -0.80 7.23 5.01
N LEU A 67 -0.72 6.87 3.74
CA LEU A 67 0.31 5.99 3.20
C LEU A 67 1.03 6.70 2.06
N SER A 68 2.35 6.81 2.18
CA SER A 68 3.21 7.31 1.10
C SER A 68 3.79 6.15 0.29
N ALA A 69 3.96 6.38 -1.00
CA ALA A 69 4.61 5.45 -1.91
C ALA A 69 5.55 6.18 -2.87
N SER A 70 6.83 5.81 -2.83
CA SER A 70 7.86 6.35 -3.71
C SER A 70 8.23 5.35 -4.80
N SER A 71 8.54 5.84 -5.99
CA SER A 71 8.96 5.03 -7.12
C SER A 71 9.97 5.76 -8.00
N ASN A 72 10.53 5.08 -8.99
CA ASN A 72 11.40 5.65 -10.01
C ASN A 72 10.71 6.64 -10.98
N THR A 73 9.46 7.04 -10.74
CA THR A 73 8.72 7.96 -11.62
C THR A 73 8.78 9.42 -11.17
N GLU A 74 9.77 9.80 -10.37
CA GLU A 74 10.00 11.17 -9.87
C GLU A 74 8.81 11.78 -9.10
N THR A 75 7.86 10.93 -8.69
CA THR A 75 6.67 11.31 -7.97
C THR A 75 6.47 10.43 -6.75
N VAL A 76 5.97 11.05 -5.68
CA VAL A 76 5.51 10.38 -4.47
C VAL A 76 4.00 10.48 -4.42
N HIS A 77 3.34 9.35 -4.18
CA HIS A 77 1.89 9.32 -4.04
C HIS A 77 1.55 9.25 -2.55
N ILE A 78 0.58 10.06 -2.13
CA ILE A 78 0.05 10.04 -0.77
C ILE A 78 -1.41 9.58 -0.84
N PHE A 79 -1.72 8.48 -0.16
CA PHE A 79 -3.06 7.91 -0.09
C PHE A 79 -3.63 8.14 1.30
N LYS A 80 -4.86 8.66 1.37
CA LYS A 80 -5.61 8.78 2.62
C LYS A 80 -6.33 7.46 2.92
N LEU A 81 -6.20 6.97 4.15
CA LEU A 81 -6.77 5.71 4.63
C LEU A 81 -8.13 5.98 5.30
N GLU A 82 -9.06 6.56 4.55
CA GLU A 82 -10.40 6.87 5.07
C GLU A 82 -11.35 5.69 4.87
N THR A 83 -11.84 5.12 5.97
CA THR A 83 -12.90 4.12 5.92
C THR A 83 -14.19 4.81 5.50
N VAL A 84 -14.69 4.50 4.31
CA VAL A 84 -16.04 4.93 3.91
C VAL A 84 -17.02 4.20 4.83
N LYS A 85 -17.59 4.92 5.80
CA LYS A 85 -18.75 4.40 6.53
C LYS A 85 -19.91 4.40 5.55
N GLU A 86 -20.38 3.22 5.17
CA GLU A 86 -21.67 3.08 4.50
C GLU A 86 -22.75 3.67 5.43
N LYS A 87 -23.62 4.52 4.85
CA LYS A 87 -24.78 5.09 5.53
C LYS A 87 -25.95 4.12 5.51
#